data_AF-A0A9E0HAH1-F1
#
_entry.id   AF-A0A9E0HAH1-F1
#
_cell.length_a   1.000
_cell.length_b   1.000
_cell.length_c   1.000
_cell.angle_alpha   90.00
_cell.angle_beta   90.00
_cell.angle_gamma   90.00
#
_symmetry.space_group_name_H-M   'P 1'
#
loop_
_entity.id
_entity.type
_entity.pdbx_description
1 polymer ?
#
loop_
_entity_poly.entity_id
_entity_poly.type
_entity_poly.pdbx_seq_one_letter_code
_entity_poly.pdbx_strand_id
1 'polypeptide(L)'
;MAIDVGTDYLWFETVDCSNQSLVAAMARGSLLLTPNLIAMLPVESVGSMFVANIATRFGDDPVGAVRELVDEPTMTVPDLEARLTQMFARSRTRWLFPIAELEIFKISTGFFGKITVKMPDESVRRIVIRDKGGKVAARDFYRAHPPRGAVSAG
;
A
#
# COMPACT_ATOMS: atom_id res chain seq x y z
N MET A 1 1.98 13.40 18.77
CA MET A 1 2.83 12.23 19.03
C MET A 1 3.12 11.69 17.66
N ALA A 2 4.38 11.58 17.27
CA ALA A 2 4.71 11.02 15.97
C ALA A 2 4.24 9.57 15.90
N ILE A 3 3.81 9.12 14.72
CA ILE A 3 3.48 7.72 14.47
C ILE A 3 4.76 6.88 14.48
N ASP A 4 4.70 5.68 15.06
CA ASP A 4 5.84 4.79 15.21
C ASP A 4 5.85 3.66 14.16
N VAL A 5 6.99 3.50 13.46
CA VAL A 5 7.20 2.39 12.52
C VAL A 5 7.12 1.04 13.25
N GLY A 6 6.44 0.08 12.65
CA GLY A 6 6.22 -1.27 13.18
C GLY A 6 5.06 -1.37 14.15
N THR A 7 4.60 -0.25 14.70
CA THR A 7 3.48 -0.17 15.65
C THR A 7 2.27 0.47 14.98
N ASP A 8 2.41 1.69 14.50
CA ASP A 8 1.32 2.46 13.86
C ASP A 8 1.27 2.25 12.34
N TYR A 9 2.40 1.96 11.72
CA TYR A 9 2.48 1.68 10.28
C TYR A 9 3.70 0.82 9.91
N LEU A 10 3.71 0.25 8.70
CA LEU A 10 4.91 -0.29 8.07
C LEU A 10 5.20 0.44 6.77
N TRP A 11 6.48 0.61 6.46
CA TRP A 11 6.96 1.12 5.20
C TRP A 11 7.86 0.07 4.52
N PHE A 12 7.59 -0.19 3.24
CA PHE A 12 8.46 -1.00 2.39
C PHE A 12 8.89 -0.20 1.17
N GLU A 13 10.19 -0.20 0.89
CA GLU A 13 10.76 0.57 -0.22
C GLU A 13 10.67 -0.20 -1.54
N THR A 14 10.81 -1.53 -1.50
CA THR A 14 10.78 -2.37 -2.70
C THR A 14 9.59 -3.32 -2.67
N VAL A 15 8.52 -2.95 -3.37
CA VAL A 15 7.42 -3.86 -3.68
C VAL A 15 7.24 -4.05 -5.18
N ASP A 16 6.91 -5.28 -5.56
CA ASP A 16 6.58 -5.68 -6.91
C ASP A 16 5.08 -5.96 -7.02
N CYS A 17 4.49 -5.34 -8.03
CA CYS A 17 3.07 -5.42 -8.34
C CYS A 17 2.78 -6.41 -9.49
N SER A 18 3.68 -7.37 -9.75
CA SER A 18 3.53 -8.34 -10.83
C SER A 18 2.21 -9.13 -10.73
N ASN A 19 1.47 -9.15 -11.85
CA ASN A 19 0.08 -9.66 -12.03
C ASN A 19 -1.08 -8.67 -11.77
N GLN A 20 -0.90 -7.36 -11.95
CA GLN A 20 -2.04 -6.41 -11.99
C GLN A 20 -2.84 -6.44 -13.32
N SER A 21 -2.26 -6.95 -14.40
CA SER A 21 -2.87 -7.20 -15.73
C SER A 21 -1.80 -7.83 -16.64
N LEU A 22 -2.20 -8.62 -17.67
CA LEU A 22 -1.31 -9.08 -18.75
C LEU A 22 -0.56 -7.92 -19.47
N VAL A 23 -1.00 -6.68 -19.25
CA VAL A 23 -0.48 -5.44 -19.87
C VAL A 23 0.25 -4.54 -18.85
N ALA A 24 0.15 -4.81 -17.54
CA ALA A 24 0.77 -3.97 -16.51
C ALA A 24 2.21 -4.43 -16.23
N ALA A 25 3.14 -3.88 -17.00
CA ALA A 25 4.57 -3.99 -16.74
C ALA A 25 4.91 -3.43 -15.35
N MET A 26 5.43 -4.32 -14.49
CA MET A 26 6.42 -4.10 -13.44
C MET A 26 6.49 -2.70 -12.81
N ALA A 27 5.47 -2.28 -12.07
CA ALA A 27 5.64 -1.15 -11.18
C ALA A 27 6.50 -1.59 -9.98
N ARG A 28 7.76 -1.13 -9.94
CA ARG A 28 8.48 -1.01 -8.67
C ARG A 28 7.83 0.13 -7.91
N GLY A 29 7.42 -0.15 -6.69
CA GLY A 29 6.76 0.83 -5.86
C GLY A 29 7.23 0.71 -4.43
N SER A 30 6.72 1.63 -3.60
CA SER A 30 6.76 1.52 -2.15
C SER A 30 5.37 1.18 -1.63
N LEU A 31 5.32 0.64 -0.41
CA LEU A 31 4.08 0.23 0.24
C LEU A 31 4.07 0.82 1.64
N LEU A 32 3.01 1.56 1.95
CA LEU A 32 2.69 1.98 3.30
C LEU A 32 1.50 1.16 3.78
N LEU A 33 1.66 0.51 4.92
CA LEU A 33 0.62 -0.27 5.59
C LEU A 33 0.25 0.42 6.89
N THR A 34 -1.04 0.66 7.09
CA THR A 34 -1.62 1.07 8.37
C THR A 34 -2.64 0.00 8.80
N PRO A 35 -3.18 0.08 10.03
CA PRO A 35 -4.22 -0.83 10.49
C PRO A 35 -5.49 -0.82 9.61
N ASN A 36 -5.83 0.30 8.96
CA ASN A 36 -7.07 0.40 8.17
C ASN A 36 -6.85 0.61 6.67
N LEU A 37 -5.63 0.88 6.22
CA LEU A 37 -5.34 1.23 4.84
C LEU A 37 -4.04 0.58 4.34
N ILE A 38 -4.11 0.01 3.13
CA ILE A 38 -2.94 -0.36 2.35
C ILE A 38 -2.77 0.68 1.24
N ALA A 39 -1.66 1.41 1.25
CA ALA A 39 -1.35 2.44 0.26
C ALA A 39 -0.15 2.03 -0.60
N MET A 40 -0.38 1.92 -1.90
CA MET A 40 0.64 1.60 -2.89
C MET A 40 1.15 2.87 -3.56
N LEU A 41 2.45 3.10 -3.50
CA LEU A 41 3.11 4.27 -4.07
C LEU A 41 3.91 3.83 -5.31
N PRO A 42 3.52 4.25 -6.53
CA PRO A 42 4.29 3.91 -7.70
C PRO A 42 5.61 4.72 -7.72
N VAL A 43 6.75 4.06 -7.93
CA VAL A 43 8.08 4.72 -7.98
C VAL A 43 8.60 4.73 -9.42
N GLU A 44 8.49 3.62 -10.14
CA GLU A 44 8.90 3.53 -11.53
C GLU A 44 7.84 2.80 -12.36
N SER A 45 7.46 3.38 -13.50
CA SER A 45 6.73 2.66 -14.54
C SER A 45 6.98 3.31 -15.91
N VAL A 46 7.71 2.61 -16.77
CA VAL A 46 7.99 3.03 -18.14
C VAL A 46 6.67 3.05 -18.93
N GLY A 47 6.30 4.21 -19.49
CA GLY A 47 5.10 4.39 -20.31
C GLY A 47 3.79 4.60 -19.53
N SER A 48 3.84 4.69 -18.19
CA SER A 48 2.65 4.95 -17.39
C SER A 48 2.37 6.45 -17.24
N MET A 49 1.39 6.93 -18.01
CA MET A 49 0.79 8.27 -17.83
C MET A 49 0.34 8.54 -16.39
N PHE A 50 0.09 7.49 -15.62
CA PHE A 50 -0.29 7.61 -14.22
C PHE A 50 0.88 7.96 -13.31
N VAL A 51 2.03 7.30 -13.47
CA VAL A 51 3.24 7.65 -12.70
C VAL A 51 3.66 9.07 -13.03
N ALA A 52 3.55 9.48 -14.29
CA ALA A 52 3.75 10.88 -14.68
C ALA A 52 2.76 11.83 -13.97
N ASN A 53 1.45 11.53 -13.98
CA ASN A 53 0.45 12.39 -13.31
C ASN A 53 0.63 12.47 -11.79
N ILE A 54 1.03 11.37 -11.15
CA ILE A 54 1.35 11.35 -9.72
C ILE A 54 2.63 12.13 -9.47
N ALA A 55 3.73 11.83 -10.16
CA ALA A 55 4.98 12.58 -10.09
C ALA A 55 4.73 14.10 -10.22
N THR A 56 4.03 14.53 -11.27
CA THR A 56 3.68 15.95 -11.46
C THR A 56 2.88 16.56 -10.30
N ARG A 57 2.01 15.78 -9.63
CA ARG A 57 1.26 16.26 -8.46
C ARG A 57 2.11 16.33 -7.19
N PHE A 58 3.19 15.56 -7.11
CA PHE A 58 4.05 15.42 -5.93
C PHE A 58 5.47 15.98 -6.15
N GLY A 59 5.66 16.93 -7.07
CA GLY A 59 6.97 17.52 -7.32
C GLY A 59 8.02 16.52 -7.83
N ASP A 60 7.55 15.52 -8.57
CA ASP A 60 8.28 14.39 -9.14
C ASP A 60 8.78 13.33 -8.15
N ASP A 61 8.42 13.42 -6.86
CA ASP A 61 8.75 12.41 -5.84
C ASP A 61 7.55 12.05 -4.92
N PRO A 62 6.64 11.16 -5.35
CA PRO A 62 5.53 10.71 -4.51
C PRO A 62 5.97 9.95 -3.25
N VAL A 63 7.16 9.35 -3.26
CA VAL A 63 7.68 8.62 -2.08
C VAL A 63 8.17 9.62 -1.04
N GLY A 64 8.97 10.61 -1.45
CA GLY A 64 9.39 11.72 -0.60
C GLY A 64 8.21 12.44 0.02
N ALA A 65 7.19 12.77 -0.78
CA ALA A 65 5.99 13.45 -0.29
C ALA A 65 5.24 12.66 0.81
N VAL A 66 5.15 11.33 0.71
CA VAL A 66 4.53 10.52 1.77
C VAL A 66 5.47 10.34 2.97
N ARG A 67 6.79 10.30 2.76
CA ARG A 67 7.78 10.29 3.85
C ARG A 67 7.67 11.53 4.73
N GLU A 68 7.56 12.70 4.12
CA GLU A 68 7.36 13.96 4.86
C GLU A 68 6.11 13.94 5.74
N LEU A 69 5.03 13.28 5.28
CA LEU A 69 3.82 13.12 6.08
C LEU A 69 4.03 12.23 7.30
N VAL A 70 4.73 11.11 7.15
CA VAL A 70 4.95 10.20 8.30
C VAL A 70 5.98 10.76 9.28
N ASP A 71 6.88 11.62 8.82
CA ASP A 71 7.87 12.30 9.65
C ASP A 71 7.28 13.54 10.38
N GLU A 72 6.04 13.95 10.08
CA GLU A 72 5.38 15.10 10.72
C GLU A 72 5.09 14.80 12.22
N PRO A 73 5.65 15.56 13.19
CA PRO A 73 5.58 15.21 14.63
C PRO A 73 4.17 15.16 15.24
N THR A 74 3.24 15.85 14.59
CA THR A 74 1.83 15.91 14.97
C THR A 74 0.97 14.91 14.22
N MET A 75 1.53 14.16 13.27
CA MET A 75 0.79 13.20 12.47
C MET A 75 0.23 12.09 13.34
N THR A 76 -1.04 11.76 13.13
CA THR A 76 -1.69 10.58 13.70
C THR A 76 -2.04 9.59 12.58
N VAL A 77 -2.30 8.32 12.91
CA VAL A 77 -2.74 7.33 11.91
C VAL A 77 -4.00 7.79 11.16
N PRO A 78 -5.07 8.26 11.82
CA PRO A 78 -6.24 8.78 11.11
C PRO A 78 -5.93 9.97 10.18
N ASP A 79 -5.06 10.90 10.61
CA ASP A 79 -4.69 12.06 9.78
C ASP A 79 -3.90 11.61 8.55
N LEU A 80 -2.99 10.65 8.71
CA LEU A 80 -2.23 10.05 7.62
C LEU A 80 -3.17 9.37 6.61
N GLU A 81 -4.08 8.52 7.08
CA GLU A 81 -5.06 7.82 6.23
C GLU A 81 -5.96 8.81 5.47
N ALA A 82 -6.39 9.88 6.12
CA ALA A 82 -7.19 10.93 5.50
C ALA A 82 -6.40 11.69 4.43
N ARG A 83 -5.15 12.08 4.71
CA ARG A 83 -4.28 12.77 3.75
C ARG A 83 -3.97 11.88 2.55
N LEU A 84 -3.64 10.61 2.76
CA LEU A 84 -3.44 9.65 1.68
C LEU A 84 -4.70 9.54 0.83
N THR A 85 -5.87 9.38 1.45
CA THR A 85 -7.14 9.33 0.72
C THR A 85 -7.34 10.57 -0.14
N GLN A 86 -7.08 11.76 0.40
CA GLN A 86 -7.15 13.02 -0.35
C GLN A 86 -6.15 13.06 -1.51
N MET A 87 -4.90 12.62 -1.28
CA MET A 87 -3.84 12.57 -2.29
C MET A 87 -4.21 11.67 -3.48
N PHE A 88 -4.87 10.53 -3.22
CA PHE A 88 -5.21 9.53 -4.23
C PHE A 88 -6.67 9.61 -4.75
N ALA A 89 -7.54 10.43 -4.15
CA ALA A 89 -8.99 10.50 -4.48
C ALA A 89 -9.31 10.75 -5.96
N ARG A 90 -8.41 11.39 -6.71
CA ARG A 90 -8.59 11.72 -8.14
C ARG A 90 -7.83 10.78 -9.08
N SER A 91 -7.36 9.64 -8.60
CA SER A 91 -6.69 8.64 -9.42
C SER A 91 -7.70 7.84 -10.25
N ARG A 92 -7.42 7.63 -11.54
CA ARG A 92 -8.21 6.73 -12.40
C ARG A 92 -7.99 5.25 -12.08
N THR A 93 -6.94 4.92 -11.32
CA THR A 93 -6.60 3.57 -10.91
C THR A 93 -6.58 3.49 -9.39
N ARG A 94 -7.05 2.37 -8.81
CA ARG A 94 -7.06 2.19 -7.37
C ARG A 94 -5.68 1.76 -6.84
N TRP A 95 -5.16 2.54 -5.88
CA TRP A 95 -3.87 2.34 -5.20
C TRP A 95 -3.98 2.38 -3.67
N LEU A 96 -5.16 2.77 -3.20
CA LEU A 96 -5.55 2.71 -1.82
C LEU A 96 -6.55 1.57 -1.66
N PHE A 97 -6.33 0.74 -0.66
CA PHE A 97 -7.20 -0.37 -0.32
C PHE A 97 -7.60 -0.22 1.14
N PRO A 98 -8.75 0.43 1.41
CA PRO A 98 -9.34 0.44 2.75
C PRO A 98 -9.65 -0.99 3.16
N ILE A 99 -9.09 -1.41 4.29
CA ILE A 99 -9.13 -2.81 4.73
C ILE A 99 -10.56 -3.26 5.02
N ALA A 100 -11.39 -2.38 5.57
CA ALA A 100 -12.79 -2.66 5.87
C ALA A 100 -13.65 -2.92 4.61
N GLU A 101 -13.19 -2.48 3.44
CA GLU A 101 -13.89 -2.60 2.16
C GLU A 101 -13.42 -3.79 1.33
N LEU A 102 -12.43 -4.56 1.80
CA LEU A 102 -11.88 -5.69 1.07
C LEU A 102 -12.80 -6.92 1.15
N GLU A 103 -13.15 -7.47 -0.01
CA GLU A 103 -13.78 -8.79 -0.13
C GLU A 103 -12.78 -9.91 0.15
N ILE A 104 -11.51 -9.71 -0.27
CA ILE A 104 -10.41 -10.63 0.00
C ILE A 104 -9.25 -9.84 0.58
N PHE A 105 -8.74 -10.30 1.72
CA PHE A 105 -7.47 -9.86 2.26
C PHE A 105 -6.72 -11.05 2.86
N LYS A 106 -5.59 -11.40 2.23
CA LYS A 106 -4.79 -12.57 2.63
C LYS A 106 -3.31 -12.27 2.51
N ILE A 107 -2.55 -12.65 3.54
CA ILE A 107 -1.09 -12.55 3.56
C ILE A 107 -0.51 -13.96 3.55
N SER A 108 0.42 -14.20 2.62
CA SER A 108 1.17 -15.45 2.54
C SER A 108 2.66 -15.15 2.66
N THR A 109 3.40 -15.97 3.41
CA THR A 109 4.84 -15.74 3.70
C THR A 109 5.76 -16.83 3.16
N GLY A 110 5.28 -17.70 2.25
CA GLY A 110 6.10 -18.72 1.59
C GLY A 110 7.12 -18.15 0.60
N PHE A 111 7.74 -19.01 -0.23
CA PHE A 111 8.77 -18.62 -1.21
C PHE A 111 8.32 -17.43 -2.10
N PHE A 112 7.06 -17.45 -2.55
CA PHE A 112 6.40 -16.35 -3.26
C PHE A 112 5.40 -15.56 -2.40
N GLY A 113 5.73 -15.34 -1.12
CA GLY A 113 4.84 -14.66 -0.20
C GLY A 113 4.38 -13.29 -0.72
N LYS A 114 3.07 -13.05 -0.60
CA LYS A 114 2.35 -11.92 -1.20
C LYS A 114 1.17 -11.50 -0.32
N ILE A 115 0.79 -10.23 -0.39
CA ILE A 115 -0.49 -9.71 0.07
C ILE A 115 -1.47 -9.81 -1.11
N THR A 116 -2.60 -10.47 -0.90
CA THR A 116 -3.69 -10.59 -1.88
C THR A 116 -4.84 -9.72 -1.40
N VAL A 117 -5.25 -8.77 -2.24
CA VAL A 117 -6.37 -7.86 -1.97
C VAL A 117 -7.40 -7.95 -3.10
N LYS A 118 -8.69 -7.86 -2.77
CA LYS A 118 -9.78 -7.73 -3.73
C LYS A 118 -10.82 -6.76 -3.19
N MET A 119 -11.12 -5.72 -3.96
CA MET A 119 -12.26 -4.84 -3.72
C MET A 119 -13.51 -5.41 -4.43
N PRO A 120 -14.72 -5.06 -3.98
CA PRO A 120 -15.94 -5.34 -4.72
C PRO A 120 -15.84 -4.89 -6.18
N ASP A 121 -16.32 -5.74 -7.09
CA ASP A 121 -16.33 -5.52 -8.54
C ASP A 121 -14.95 -5.32 -9.21
N GLU A 122 -13.86 -5.62 -8.49
CA GLU A 122 -12.50 -5.58 -9.03
C GLU A 122 -11.85 -6.95 -9.18
N SER A 123 -10.89 -7.02 -10.09
CA SER A 123 -9.99 -8.18 -10.20
C SER A 123 -9.09 -8.31 -8.97
N VAL A 124 -8.77 -9.55 -8.60
CA VAL A 124 -7.83 -9.84 -7.50
C VAL A 124 -6.46 -9.24 -7.80
N ARG A 125 -5.93 -8.50 -6.84
CA ARG A 125 -4.58 -7.91 -6.91
C ARG A 125 -3.63 -8.63 -5.96
N ARG A 126 -2.37 -8.71 -6.38
CA ARG A 126 -1.29 -9.37 -5.62
C ARG A 126 -0.12 -8.41 -5.50
N ILE A 127 0.34 -8.21 -4.27
CA ILE A 127 1.44 -7.31 -3.91
C ILE A 127 2.55 -8.17 -3.31
N VAL A 128 3.74 -8.14 -3.93
CA VAL A 128 4.90 -8.91 -3.48
C VAL A 128 5.90 -7.96 -2.84
N ILE A 129 6.08 -8.07 -1.51
CA ILE A 129 7.11 -7.32 -0.79
C ILE A 129 8.46 -7.99 -1.05
N ARG A 130 9.42 -7.26 -1.65
CA ARG A 130 10.76 -7.78 -1.93
C ARG A 130 11.77 -7.48 -0.82
N ASP A 131 11.46 -6.53 0.06
CA ASP A 131 12.27 -6.22 1.23
C ASP A 131 12.51 -7.47 2.10
N LYS A 132 13.77 -7.67 2.51
CA LYS A 132 14.19 -8.84 3.29
C LYS A 132 13.40 -8.89 4.60
N GLY A 133 12.68 -10.00 4.83
CA GLY A 133 11.83 -10.17 6.01
C GLY A 133 10.52 -9.38 5.99
N GLY A 134 10.31 -8.48 5.02
CA GLY A 134 9.15 -7.59 4.98
C GLY A 134 7.81 -8.31 4.89
N LYS A 135 7.77 -9.48 4.24
CA LYS A 135 6.58 -10.36 4.19
C LYS A 135 6.16 -10.86 5.59
N VAL A 136 7.15 -11.24 6.41
CA VAL A 136 6.93 -11.71 7.78
C VAL A 136 6.48 -10.55 8.65
N ALA A 137 7.14 -9.39 8.51
CA ALA A 137 6.75 -8.16 9.20
C ALA A 137 5.30 -7.75 8.88
N ALA A 138 4.89 -7.77 7.61
CA ALA A 138 3.52 -7.46 7.22
C ALA A 138 2.49 -8.44 7.82
N ARG A 139 2.80 -9.74 7.82
CA ARG A 139 1.94 -10.74 8.47
C ARG A 139 1.80 -10.47 9.97
N ASP A 140 2.92 -10.25 10.64
CA ASP A 140 2.94 -10.09 12.10
C ASP A 140 2.28 -8.77 12.52
N PHE A 141 2.45 -7.70 11.72
CA PHE A 141 1.77 -6.43 11.89
C PHE A 141 0.25 -6.56 11.84
N TYR A 142 -0.31 -7.21 10.80
CA TYR A 142 -1.75 -7.43 10.69
C TYR A 142 -2.28 -8.55 11.61
N ARG A 143 -1.40 -9.36 12.19
CA ARG A 143 -1.76 -10.26 13.29
C ARG A 143 -1.95 -9.49 14.60
N ALA A 144 -1.11 -8.49 14.85
CA ALA A 144 -1.22 -7.59 15.99
C ALA A 144 -2.38 -6.57 15.82
N HIS A 145 -2.64 -6.17 14.57
CA HIS A 145 -3.70 -5.23 14.17
C HIS A 145 -4.71 -5.94 13.26
N PRO A 146 -5.56 -6.81 13.79
CA PRO A 146 -6.47 -7.60 12.97
C PRO A 146 -7.42 -6.68 12.19
N PRO A 147 -7.58 -6.92 10.88
CA PRO A 147 -8.47 -6.14 10.02
C PRO A 147 -9.91 -6.20 10.55
N ARG A 148 -10.54 -5.05 10.78
CA ARG A 148 -11.95 -4.98 11.22
C ARG A 148 -12.85 -4.93 9.98
N GLY A 149 -13.55 -6.03 9.67
CA GLY A 149 -14.45 -6.12 8.51
C GLY A 149 -14.69 -7.56 8.06
N ALA A 150 -15.51 -7.76 7.02
CA ALA A 150 -15.86 -9.07 6.46
C ALA A 150 -14.69 -9.67 5.66
N VAL A 151 -13.60 -10.01 6.35
CA VAL A 151 -12.45 -10.68 5.76
C VAL A 151 -12.44 -12.13 6.21
N SER A 152 -12.61 -13.06 5.26
CA SER A 152 -12.36 -14.47 5.52
C SER A 152 -10.86 -14.69 5.73
N ALA A 153 -10.46 -14.87 6.99
CA ALA A 153 -9.16 -15.43 7.32
C ALA A 153 -9.16 -16.93 6.96
N GLY A 154 -8.79 -17.25 5.72
CA GLY A 154 -8.54 -18.60 5.23
C GLY A 154 -7.11 -18.82 4.80
#